data_AF-A0A0B6YFA3-F1
#
_entry.id   AF-A0A0B6YFA3-F1
#
_cell.length_a   1.000
_cell.length_b   1.000
_cell.length_c   1.000
_cell.angle_alpha   90.00
_cell.angle_beta   90.00
_cell.angle_gamma   90.00
#
_symmetry.space_group_name_H-M   'P 1'
#
loop_
_entity.id
_entity.type
_entity.pdbx_description
1 polymer ?
#
loop_
_entity_poly.entity_id
_entity_poly.type
_entity_poly.pdbx_seq_one_letter_code
_entity_poly.pdbx_strand_id
1 'polypeptide(L)' 'KRRHHCRACGKVLCSVCCSQKAYLPYMENKEARVCLECHNELNNGSQRRSGEPKQVMFSDGIRPGGDLTELDG' A
#
# COMPACT_ATOMS: atom_id res chain seq x y z
N LYS A 1 22.94 -0.40 -8.25
CA LYS A 1 21.63 -0.51 -8.94
C LYS A 1 20.62 0.39 -8.21
N ARG A 2 19.88 1.28 -8.89
CA ARG A 2 18.88 2.16 -8.23
C ARG A 2 17.67 1.34 -7.75
N ARG A 3 17.13 1.71 -6.59
CA ARG A 3 15.90 1.14 -6.02
C ARG A 3 14.68 1.93 -6.51
N HIS A 4 13.57 1.24 -6.77
CA HIS A 4 12.35 1.85 -7.29
C HIS A 4 11.16 1.50 -6.41
N HIS A 5 10.28 2.45 -6.16
CA HIS A 5 9.10 2.23 -5.31
C HIS A 5 7.83 2.13 -6.16
N CYS A 6 6.97 1.17 -5.84
CA CYS A 6 5.61 1.14 -6.31
C CYS A 6 4.81 2.27 -5.65
N ARG A 7 4.13 3.12 -6.41
CA ARG A 7 3.31 4.20 -5.84
C ARG A 7 2.04 3.68 -5.17
N ALA A 8 1.52 2.53 -5.61
CA ALA A 8 0.30 1.91 -5.08
C ALA A 8 0.50 1.22 -3.72
N CYS A 9 1.57 0.44 -3.55
CA CYS A 9 1.80 -0.36 -2.33
C CYS A 9 3.06 0.00 -1.55
N GLY A 10 3.86 0.97 -2.02
CA GLY A 10 5.09 1.42 -1.34
C GLY A 10 6.29 0.45 -1.41
N LYS A 11 6.10 -0.80 -1.87
CA LYS A 11 7.18 -1.81 -1.95
C LYS A 11 8.37 -1.33 -2.80
N VAL A 12 9.58 -1.67 -2.34
CA VAL A 12 10.85 -1.37 -3.02
C VAL A 12 11.26 -2.53 -3.92
N LEU A 13 11.46 -2.25 -5.20
CA LEU A 13 11.64 -3.22 -6.28
C LEU A 13 12.75 -2.76 -7.24
N CYS A 14 13.17 -3.67 -8.13
CA CYS A 14 14.04 -3.30 -9.25
C CYS A 14 13.24 -2.63 -10.37
N SER A 15 13.94 -2.02 -11.34
CA SER A 15 13.27 -1.28 -12.44
C SER A 15 12.36 -2.16 -13.29
N VAL A 16 12.70 -3.45 -13.45
CA VAL A 16 11.92 -4.41 -14.24
C VAL A 16 10.61 -4.75 -13.52
N CYS A 17 10.66 -4.95 -12.20
CA CYS A 17 9.48 -5.30 -11.40
C CYS A 17 8.48 -4.16 -11.21
N CYS A 18 8.85 -2.91 -11.53
CA CYS A 18 7.95 -1.75 -11.51
C CYS A 18 7.90 -1.01 -12.87
N SER A 19 7.98 -1.75 -13.98
CA SER A 19 7.88 -1.16 -15.32
C SER A 19 6.47 -0.67 -15.67
N GLN A 20 5.45 -1.13 -14.94
CA GLN A 20 4.05 -0.86 -15.23
C GLN A 20 3.60 0.51 -14.70
N LYS A 21 2.54 1.04 -15.32
CA LYS A 21 1.87 2.26 -14.88
C LYS A 21 0.37 2.02 -14.78
N ALA A 22 -0.25 2.56 -13.75
CA ALA A 22 -1.69 2.51 -13.56
C ALA A 22 -2.21 3.87 -13.12
N TYR A 23 -3.47 4.16 -13.41
CA TYR A 23 -4.16 5.35 -12.91
C TYR A 23 -4.48 5.18 -11.43
N LEU A 24 -4.01 6.12 -10.61
CA LEU A 24 -4.22 6.09 -9.17
C LEU A 24 -5.24 7.16 -8.79
N PRO A 25 -6.41 6.80 -8.21
CA PRO A 25 -7.47 7.76 -7.93
C PRO A 25 -7.05 8.82 -6.90
N TYR A 26 -6.19 8.45 -5.95
CA TYR A 26 -5.63 9.37 -4.95
C TYR A 26 -4.52 10.29 -5.50
N MET A 27 -4.09 10.10 -6.75
CA MET A 27 -3.15 10.99 -7.44
C MET A 27 -3.87 11.72 -8.58
N GLU A 28 -5.08 12.22 -8.33
CA GLU A 28 -5.88 12.98 -9.31
C GLU A 28 -6.13 12.18 -10.60
N ASN A 29 -6.28 10.85 -10.49
CA ASN A 29 -6.40 9.95 -11.63
C ASN A 29 -5.24 10.12 -12.63
N LYS A 30 -4.02 10.37 -12.15
CA LYS A 30 -2.80 10.39 -12.98
C LYS A 30 -2.17 9.01 -13.08
N GLU A 31 -1.48 8.78 -14.19
CA GLU A 31 -0.66 7.59 -14.37
C GLU A 31 0.54 7.62 -13.40
N ALA A 32 0.76 6.52 -12.71
CA ALA A 32 1.90 6.39 -11.82
C ALA A 32 2.49 5.00 -11.87
N ARG A 33 3.80 4.95 -11.61
CA ARG A 33 4.59 3.72 -11.61
C ARG A 33 4.12 2.76 -10.52
N VAL A 34 3.77 1.54 -10.91
CA VAL A 34 3.32 0.48 -10.02
C VAL A 34 4.06 -0.82 -10.29
N CYS A 35 4.03 -1.74 -9.33
CA CYS A 35 4.52 -3.09 -9.54
C CYS A 35 3.54 -3.90 -10.41
N LEU A 36 4.01 -5.03 -10.95
CA LEU A 36 3.20 -5.95 -11.75
C LEU A 36 1.92 -6.39 -11.01
N GLU A 37 2.04 -6.71 -9.72
CA GLU A 37 0.89 -7.12 -8.91
C GLU A 37 -0.16 -6.02 -8.81
N CYS A 38 0.23 -4.82 -8.38
CA CYS A 38 -0.70 -3.71 -8.28
C CYS A 38 -1.28 -3.32 -9.65
N HIS A 39 -0.50 -3.36 -10.73
CA HIS A 39 -1.05 -3.14 -12.07
C HIS A 39 -2.19 -4.10 -12.38
N ASN A 40 -2.00 -5.39 -12.10
CA ASN A 40 -3.02 -6.41 -12.36
C ASN A 40 -4.23 -6.24 -11.43
N GLU A 41 -4.02 -5.96 -10.15
CA GLU A 41 -5.10 -5.72 -9.17
C GLU A 41 -5.95 -4.49 -9.52
N LEU A 42 -5.31 -3.39 -9.92
CA LEU A 42 -6.00 -2.18 -10.35
C LEU A 42 -6.74 -2.36 -11.67
N ASN A 43 -6.20 -3.15 -12.60
CA ASN A 43 -6.85 -3.44 -13.87
C ASN A 43 -8.04 -4.40 -13.69
N ASN A 44 -7.92 -5.37 -12.79
CA ASN A 44 -8.93 -6.41 -12.54
C ASN A 44 -9.99 -6.00 -11.49
N GLY A 45 -10.08 -4.71 -11.14
CA GLY A 45 -11.08 -4.17 -10.19
C GLY A 45 -10.99 -4.73 -8.76
N SER A 46 -9.95 -5.50 -8.46
CA SER A 46 -9.83 -6.26 -7.22
C SER A 46 -8.98 -5.45 -6.24
N GLN A 47 -9.55 -4.41 -5.66
CA GLN A 47 -8.86 -3.60 -4.65
C GLN A 47 -8.63 -4.42 -3.38
N ARG A 48 -7.52 -5.17 -3.31
CA ARG A 48 -7.01 -5.67 -2.04
C ARG A 48 -6.32 -4.51 -1.36
N ARG A 49 -6.83 -4.12 -0.19
CA ARG A 49 -6.32 -3.03 0.67
C ARG A 49 -4.91 -3.40 1.16
N SER A 50 -3.92 -3.24 0.29
CA SER A 50 -2.50 -3.35 0.59
C SER A 50 -2.08 -2.14 1.42
N GLY A 51 -2.49 -2.17 2.68
CA GLY A 51 -2.40 -1.06 3.63
C GLY A 51 -3.16 -1.36 4.92
N GLU A 52 -3.97 -2.43 4.98
CA GLU A 52 -4.56 -2.86 6.24
C GLU A 52 -3.46 -3.42 7.16
N PRO A 53 -3.26 -2.84 8.36
CA PRO A 53 -2.39 -3.45 9.35
C PRO A 53 -2.97 -4.83 9.64
N LYS A 54 -2.23 -5.89 9.29
CA LYS A 54 -2.58 -7.24 9.70
C LYS A 54 -2.56 -7.26 11.22
N GLN A 55 -3.73 -7.22 11.84
CA GLN A 55 -3.86 -7.28 13.28
C GLN A 55 -3.34 -8.64 13.74
N VAL A 56 -2.11 -8.67 14.23
CA VAL A 56 -1.55 -9.84 14.90
C VAL A 56 -2.11 -9.86 16.32
N MET A 57 -2.69 -10.99 16.73
CA MET A 57 -3.10 -11.19 18.12
C MET A 57 -1.95 -11.84 18.88
N PHE A 58 -1.47 -11.18 19.94
CA PHE A 58 -0.54 -11.77 20.88
C PHE A 58 -1.34 -12.51 21.96
N SER A 59 -0.83 -13.65 22.41
CA SER A 59 -1.43 -14.47 23.48
C SER A 59 -1.63 -13.68 24.79
N ASP A 60 -0.89 -12.59 24.97
CA ASP A 60 -0.94 -11.70 26.14
C ASP A 60 -1.95 -10.54 26.01
N GLY A 61 -2.70 -10.44 24.90
CA GLY A 61 -3.81 -9.48 24.75
C GLY A 61 -3.44 -8.01 24.49
N ILE A 62 -2.15 -7.66 24.39
CA ILE A 62 -1.71 -6.29 24.06
C ILE A 62 -1.87 -6.02 22.55
N ARG A 63 -2.80 -5.14 22.18
CA ARG A 63 -2.99 -4.68 20.79
C ARG A 63 -2.14 -3.42 20.54
N PRO A 64 -1.21 -3.42 19.56
CA PRO A 64 -0.56 -2.18 19.14
C PRO A 64 -1.53 -1.32 18.33
N GLY A 65 -1.66 -0.04 18.67
CA GLY A 65 -2.51 0.93 17.97
C GLY A 65 -3.75 1.39 18.74
N GLY A 66 -3.70 1.42 20.08
CA GLY A 66 -4.68 2.14 20.88
C GLY A 66 -4.68 3.62 20.49
N ASP A 67 -5.80 4.03 19.90
CA ASP A 67 -6.24 5.38 19.59
C ASP A 67 -5.89 6.39 20.70
N LEU A 68 -4.98 7.32 20.41
CA LEU A 68 -4.83 8.58 21.16
C LEU A 68 -5.78 9.59 20.52
N THR A 69 -7.09 9.38 20.64
CA THR A 69 -8.01 10.50 20.59
C THR A 69 -8.71 10.64 21.93
N GLU A 70 -8.65 11.89 22.42
CA GLU A 70 -9.44 12.44 23.52
C GLU A 70 -8.85 12.21 24.92
N LEU A 71 -8.36 13.31 25.52
CA LEU A 71 -8.56 13.79 26.89
C LEU A 71 -7.45 14.83 27.23
N ASP A 72 -7.50 16.01 26.60
CA ASP A 72 -6.98 17.23 27.23
C ASP A 72 -8.18 18.14 27.47
N GLY A 73 -8.33 18.58 28.72
CA GLY A 73 -9.53 19.20 29.29
C GLY A 73 -9.67 20.70 29.04
#